data_AF-A0A841KB32-F1
#
_entry.id   AF-A0A841KB32-F1
#
_cell.length_a   1.000
_cell.length_b   1.000
_cell.length_c   1.000
_cell.angle_alpha   90.00
_cell.angle_beta   90.00
_cell.angle_gamma   90.00
#
_symmetry.space_group_name_H-M   'P 1'
#
loop_
_entity.id
_entity.type
_entity.pdbx_description
1 polymer ?
#
loop_
_entity_poly.entity_id
_entity_poly.type
_entity_poly.pdbx_seq_one_letter_code
_entity_poly.pdbx_strand_id
1 'polypeptide(L)'
;MTDLLGPASALNAVTTRPTDTRIFGEDDTWFKDCSSSTANDGTRIEADFLNGILAQLRAAIVGMGIPIDNADDQMLLKAIQAATVTIDAITKSQARANMPLFPEVLSADGRISVTGSTGQIVVGTTEAFIWRGLFRIDLASFAVGDRTFALAPNKTYHLRWHAPGTGMATPAASFPNGRFVLRDLADGGYNPGSALETSAIFDATYDDALIARIVTDPSNAPTITRLANRNQLFHTERKSGTGTPGGAGHLYFTGSVTLGWARTPRMSHVTGAIAADTSPRGAMDWGANVIQSPATVTRYGAQAQITSDWTDGVSYLSTAAYLDFSHAA
;
A
#
# COMPACT_ATOMS: atom_id res chain seq x y z
N MET A 1 35.37 26.52 -28.96
CA MET A 1 34.09 25.80 -28.88
C MET A 1 34.39 24.36 -29.26
N THR A 2 34.09 23.39 -28.41
CA THR A 2 34.33 21.96 -28.70
C THR A 2 33.47 21.56 -29.89
N ASP A 3 34.08 20.93 -30.89
CA ASP A 3 33.38 20.44 -32.06
C ASP A 3 32.56 19.18 -31.72
N LEU A 4 31.35 19.40 -31.22
CA LEU A 4 30.53 18.39 -30.56
C LEU A 4 30.22 17.15 -31.43
N LEU A 5 30.01 17.32 -32.73
CA LEU A 5 29.62 16.25 -33.67
C LEU A 5 30.00 16.60 -35.14
N GLY A 6 30.62 17.76 -35.37
CA GLY A 6 30.80 18.38 -36.69
C GLY A 6 32.13 18.02 -37.33
N PRO A 7 32.44 18.58 -38.51
CA PRO A 7 33.39 17.99 -39.46
C PRO A 7 34.87 18.05 -39.02
N ALA A 8 35.16 18.46 -37.79
CA ALA A 8 36.48 18.50 -37.18
C ALA A 8 37.49 19.25 -38.05
N SER A 9 38.54 18.54 -38.45
CA SER A 9 39.61 19.09 -39.29
C SER A 9 39.33 18.98 -40.79
N ALA A 10 38.09 18.73 -41.22
CA ALA A 10 37.78 18.66 -42.64
C ALA A 10 38.05 19.99 -43.34
N LEU A 11 38.51 19.89 -44.59
CA LEU A 11 38.72 21.05 -45.44
C LEU A 11 37.40 21.84 -45.60
N ASN A 12 37.46 23.17 -45.45
CA ASN A 12 36.32 24.10 -45.48
C ASN A 12 35.33 23.99 -44.30
N ALA A 13 35.72 23.36 -43.18
CA ALA A 13 34.94 23.45 -41.94
C ALA A 13 34.87 24.90 -41.43
N VAL A 14 33.70 25.30 -40.92
CA VAL A 14 33.44 26.63 -40.36
C VAL A 14 33.13 26.55 -38.87
N THR A 15 33.46 27.60 -38.12
CA THR A 15 33.26 27.66 -36.66
C THR A 15 31.91 28.22 -36.24
N THR A 16 31.19 28.85 -37.17
CA THR A 16 29.82 29.32 -37.00
C THR A 16 28.92 28.56 -37.94
N ARG A 17 27.72 28.17 -37.45
CA ARG A 17 26.72 27.52 -38.30
C ARG A 17 26.35 28.49 -39.44
N PRO A 18 26.47 28.09 -40.71
CA PRO A 18 25.96 28.88 -41.83
C PRO A 18 24.46 29.16 -41.67
N THR A 19 23.99 30.28 -42.19
CA THR A 19 22.55 30.56 -42.26
C THR A 19 21.85 29.44 -43.02
N ASP A 20 20.81 28.86 -42.44
CA ASP A 20 20.01 27.82 -43.08
C ASP A 20 19.21 28.45 -44.22
N THR A 21 19.54 28.10 -45.47
CA THR A 21 18.87 28.65 -46.67
C THR A 21 17.71 27.79 -47.15
N ARG A 22 17.45 26.65 -46.48
CA ARG A 22 16.36 25.75 -46.84
C ARG A 22 15.00 26.39 -46.56
N ILE A 23 14.05 26.13 -47.45
CA ILE A 23 12.65 26.54 -47.30
C ILE A 23 11.83 25.31 -46.95
N PHE A 24 11.13 25.34 -45.82
CA PHE A 24 10.23 24.27 -45.40
C PHE A 24 8.80 24.62 -45.82
N GLY A 25 8.22 23.79 -46.70
CA GLY A 25 6.80 23.85 -47.08
C GLY A 25 5.92 23.05 -46.12
N GLU A 26 4.61 23.00 -46.41
CA GLU A 26 3.64 22.20 -45.65
C GLU A 26 3.74 20.69 -45.95
N ASP A 27 4.31 20.33 -47.10
CA ASP A 27 4.42 18.94 -47.55
C ASP A 27 5.60 18.20 -46.90
N ASP A 28 5.36 16.94 -46.53
CA ASP A 28 6.41 16.00 -46.12
C ASP A 28 7.14 15.43 -47.35
N THR A 29 8.40 15.82 -47.53
CA THR A 29 9.19 15.54 -48.73
C THR A 29 10.30 14.52 -48.47
N TRP A 30 10.60 13.70 -49.48
CA TRP A 30 11.56 12.59 -49.40
C TRP A 30 12.66 12.72 -50.46
N PHE A 31 13.85 12.16 -50.18
CA PHE A 31 14.94 12.09 -51.15
C PHE A 31 14.58 11.18 -52.33
N LYS A 32 14.93 11.60 -53.54
CA LYS A 32 14.72 10.85 -54.78
C LYS A 32 16.06 10.34 -55.32
N ASP A 33 16.10 9.08 -55.70
CA ASP A 33 17.24 8.49 -56.42
C ASP A 33 17.39 9.06 -57.84
N CYS A 34 18.61 8.97 -58.39
CA CYS A 34 18.81 9.19 -59.81
C CYS A 34 18.07 8.12 -60.62
N SER A 35 17.49 8.49 -61.75
CA SER A 35 16.81 7.54 -62.64
C SER A 35 17.76 6.54 -63.31
N SER A 36 19.06 6.87 -63.37
CA SER A 36 20.14 5.96 -63.80
C SER A 36 21.49 6.41 -63.24
N SER A 37 22.50 5.55 -63.31
CA SER A 37 23.86 5.85 -62.85
C SER A 37 24.57 6.98 -63.60
N THR A 38 24.04 7.39 -64.75
CA THR A 38 24.56 8.50 -65.57
C THR A 38 23.66 9.73 -65.53
N ALA A 39 22.46 9.63 -64.95
CA ALA A 39 21.54 10.75 -64.83
C ALA A 39 21.86 11.57 -63.57
N ASN A 40 21.93 12.89 -63.72
CA ASN A 40 22.11 13.85 -62.64
C ASN A 40 20.76 14.41 -62.17
N ASP A 41 19.79 13.53 -61.92
CA ASP A 41 18.39 13.89 -61.63
C ASP A 41 17.90 13.43 -60.25
N GLY A 42 18.79 12.90 -59.40
CA GLY A 42 18.52 12.62 -58.00
C GLY A 42 18.57 13.88 -57.12
N THR A 43 18.10 13.76 -55.87
CA THR A 43 18.12 14.88 -54.94
C THR A 43 19.55 15.19 -54.49
N ARG A 44 20.00 16.43 -54.73
CA ARG A 44 21.29 16.92 -54.23
C ARG A 44 21.21 17.15 -52.73
N ILE A 45 22.14 16.54 -51.98
CA ILE A 45 22.28 16.79 -50.53
C ILE A 45 23.15 18.03 -50.32
N GLU A 46 22.57 19.06 -49.74
CA GLU A 46 23.27 20.31 -49.43
C GLU A 46 23.87 20.29 -48.03
N ALA A 47 24.93 21.09 -47.81
CA ALA A 47 25.54 21.22 -46.49
C ALA A 47 24.54 21.70 -45.43
N ASP A 48 23.57 22.54 -45.82
CA ASP A 48 22.52 23.04 -44.94
C ASP A 48 21.64 21.92 -44.37
N PHE A 49 21.39 20.86 -45.16
CA PHE A 49 20.66 19.68 -44.69
C PHE A 49 21.43 18.95 -43.58
N LEU A 50 22.71 18.67 -43.81
CA LEU A 50 23.58 18.00 -42.85
C LEU A 50 23.79 18.85 -41.59
N ASN A 51 23.96 20.16 -41.75
CA ASN A 51 24.03 21.11 -40.63
C ASN A 51 22.71 21.15 -39.84
N GLY A 52 21.57 20.97 -40.51
CA GLY A 52 20.26 20.84 -39.89
C GLY A 52 20.14 19.61 -38.99
N ILE A 53 20.51 18.44 -39.51
CA ILE A 53 20.55 17.19 -38.73
C ILE A 53 21.52 17.35 -37.55
N LEU A 54 22.72 17.84 -37.82
CA LEU A 54 23.74 18.08 -36.81
C LEU A 54 23.21 18.98 -35.69
N ALA A 55 22.50 20.06 -36.04
CA ALA A 55 21.90 20.96 -35.06
C ALA A 55 20.84 20.26 -34.19
N GLN A 56 19.99 19.40 -34.75
CA GLN A 56 19.01 18.63 -33.98
C GLN A 56 19.68 17.66 -33.00
N LEU A 57 20.70 16.92 -33.44
CA LEU A 57 21.43 15.99 -32.58
C LEU A 57 22.16 16.73 -31.45
N ARG A 58 22.81 17.86 -31.76
CA ARG A 58 23.45 18.72 -30.76
C ARG A 58 22.44 19.27 -29.75
N ALA A 59 21.27 19.71 -30.22
CA ALA A 59 20.21 20.20 -29.35
C ALA A 59 19.70 19.09 -28.41
N ALA A 60 19.61 17.84 -28.87
CA ALA A 60 19.25 16.71 -28.01
C ALA A 60 20.31 16.45 -26.92
N ILE A 61 21.60 16.41 -27.28
CA ILE A 61 22.71 16.18 -26.32
C ILE A 61 22.77 17.29 -25.27
N VAL A 62 22.76 18.55 -25.71
CA VAL A 62 22.86 19.72 -24.82
C VAL A 62 21.58 19.88 -24.00
N GLY A 63 20.40 19.70 -24.61
CA GLY A 63 19.11 19.80 -23.93
C GLY A 63 18.94 18.77 -22.83
N MET A 64 19.58 17.61 -22.95
CA MET A 64 19.62 16.56 -21.91
C MET A 64 20.74 16.73 -20.88
N GLY A 65 21.52 17.81 -20.95
CA GLY A 65 22.56 18.14 -19.97
C GLY A 65 23.78 17.21 -20.01
N ILE A 66 24.02 16.51 -21.12
CA ILE A 66 25.20 15.64 -21.27
C ILE A 66 26.46 16.51 -21.41
N PRO A 67 27.52 16.29 -20.61
CA PRO A 67 28.79 16.99 -20.77
C PRO A 67 29.37 16.79 -22.17
N ILE A 68 29.81 17.89 -22.79
CA ILE A 68 30.37 17.86 -24.15
C ILE A 68 31.79 17.31 -24.09
N ASP A 69 31.99 16.14 -24.71
CA ASP A 69 33.30 15.51 -24.88
C ASP A 69 33.43 14.95 -26.31
N ASN A 70 34.31 15.57 -27.11
CA ASN A 70 34.53 15.16 -28.49
C ASN A 70 35.20 13.78 -28.63
N ALA A 71 35.73 13.21 -27.55
CA ALA A 71 36.26 11.86 -27.54
C ALA A 71 35.16 10.80 -27.26
N ASP A 72 33.94 11.22 -26.94
CA ASP A 72 32.83 10.34 -26.57
C ASP A 72 31.84 10.14 -27.73
N ASP A 73 32.05 9.09 -28.50
CA ASP A 73 31.16 8.70 -29.61
C ASP A 73 29.76 8.27 -29.15
N GLN A 74 29.52 8.16 -27.83
CA GLN A 74 28.25 7.71 -27.24
C GLN A 74 27.40 8.86 -26.70
N MET A 75 27.77 10.14 -26.91
CA MET A 75 27.02 11.29 -26.36
C MET A 75 25.53 11.27 -26.71
N LEU A 76 25.16 10.92 -27.95
CA LEU A 76 23.74 10.82 -28.36
C LEU A 76 23.02 9.67 -27.64
N LEU A 77 23.67 8.51 -27.50
CA LEU A 77 23.10 7.38 -26.77
C LEU A 77 22.89 7.74 -25.29
N LYS A 78 23.86 8.43 -24.67
CA LYS A 78 23.75 8.92 -23.29
C LYS A 78 22.59 9.90 -23.12
N ALA A 79 22.37 10.79 -24.11
CA ALA A 79 21.23 11.71 -24.11
C ALA A 79 19.89 10.96 -24.17
N ILE A 80 19.77 9.95 -25.04
CA ILE A 80 18.56 9.10 -25.14
C ILE A 80 18.33 8.35 -23.82
N GLN A 81 19.38 7.74 -23.26
CA GLN A 81 19.30 7.02 -21.98
C GLN A 81 18.86 7.93 -20.83
N ALA A 82 19.38 9.15 -20.75
CA ALA A 82 18.98 10.14 -19.74
C ALA A 82 17.48 10.50 -19.85
N ALA A 83 16.93 10.58 -21.07
CA ALA A 83 15.51 10.87 -21.27
C ALA A 83 14.62 9.73 -20.76
N THR A 84 15.00 8.47 -21.04
CA THR A 84 14.28 7.28 -20.55
C THR A 84 14.34 7.15 -19.03
N VAL A 85 15.47 7.45 -18.39
CA VAL A 85 15.60 7.38 -16.92
C VAL A 85 14.68 8.40 -16.24
N THR A 86 14.48 9.56 -16.85
CA THR A 86 13.68 10.64 -16.27
C THR A 86 12.19 10.27 -16.19
N ILE A 87 11.63 9.66 -17.24
CA ILE A 87 10.21 9.27 -17.25
C ILE A 87 9.96 8.12 -16.28
N ASP A 88 10.76 7.05 -16.35
CA ASP A 88 10.57 5.86 -15.51
C ASP A 88 10.77 6.15 -14.01
N ALA A 89 11.75 7.00 -13.67
CA ALA A 89 12.02 7.39 -12.29
C ALA A 89 10.98 8.37 -11.74
N ILE A 90 10.52 9.34 -12.54
CA ILE A 90 9.47 10.27 -12.12
C ILE A 90 8.15 9.52 -11.93
N THR A 91 7.76 8.63 -12.86
CA THR A 91 6.50 7.89 -12.74
C THR A 91 6.52 6.91 -11.56
N LYS A 92 7.63 6.20 -11.31
CA LYS A 92 7.75 5.31 -10.14
C LYS A 92 7.83 6.07 -8.82
N SER A 93 8.55 7.19 -8.78
CA SER A 93 8.64 8.05 -7.59
C SER A 93 7.29 8.69 -7.25
N GLN A 94 6.58 9.22 -8.25
CA GLN A 94 5.23 9.76 -8.07
C GLN A 94 4.23 8.66 -7.68
N ALA A 95 4.33 7.46 -8.25
CA ALA A 95 3.49 6.34 -7.85
C ALA A 95 3.71 5.92 -6.39
N ARG A 96 4.98 5.92 -5.92
CA ARG A 96 5.32 5.67 -4.50
C ARG A 96 4.71 6.71 -3.56
N ALA A 97 4.72 7.98 -3.96
CA ALA A 97 4.21 9.06 -3.12
C ALA A 97 2.66 9.14 -3.09
N ASN A 98 1.99 8.88 -4.22
CA ASN A 98 0.64 9.40 -4.43
C ASN A 98 -0.46 8.34 -4.59
N MET A 99 -0.17 7.05 -4.74
CA MET A 99 -1.23 6.04 -4.97
C MET A 99 -1.91 5.62 -3.65
N PRO A 100 -3.20 5.94 -3.39
CA PRO A 100 -3.84 5.71 -2.09
C PRO A 100 -4.30 4.26 -1.92
N LEU A 101 -3.40 3.30 -2.10
CA LEU A 101 -3.64 1.87 -1.94
C LEU A 101 -2.88 1.37 -0.71
N PHE A 102 -3.59 0.65 0.16
CA PHE A 102 -2.96 0.07 1.35
C PHE A 102 -2.04 -1.09 0.97
N PRO A 103 -1.03 -1.39 1.82
CA PRO A 103 -0.25 -2.61 1.68
C PRO A 103 -1.14 -3.86 1.70
N GLU A 104 -0.92 -4.75 0.74
CA GLU A 104 -1.69 -5.98 0.58
C GLU A 104 -0.79 -7.20 0.65
N VAL A 105 -1.00 -8.02 1.68
CA VAL A 105 -0.25 -9.26 1.89
C VAL A 105 -0.84 -10.35 1.00
N LEU A 106 0.03 -11.03 0.26
CA LEU A 106 -0.34 -11.99 -0.78
C LEU A 106 -0.67 -13.40 -0.26
N SER A 107 -0.77 -13.58 1.05
CA SER A 107 -1.20 -14.84 1.65
C SER A 107 -2.73 -15.00 1.58
N ALA A 108 -3.21 -16.24 1.64
CA ALA A 108 -4.63 -16.56 1.55
C ALA A 108 -5.49 -15.84 2.62
N ASP A 109 -4.94 -15.57 3.79
CA ASP A 109 -5.61 -14.85 4.88
C ASP A 109 -5.18 -13.37 5.01
N GLY A 110 -4.29 -12.90 4.14
CA GLY A 110 -3.78 -11.53 4.15
C GLY A 110 -2.87 -11.22 5.34
N ARG A 111 -2.31 -12.23 6.01
CA ARG A 111 -1.42 -12.07 7.17
C ARG A 111 0.01 -12.50 6.87
N ILE A 112 0.96 -11.79 7.46
CA ILE A 112 2.38 -12.16 7.45
C ILE A 112 2.65 -13.16 8.58
N SER A 113 3.47 -14.18 8.34
CA SER A 113 3.89 -15.10 9.39
C SER A 113 4.82 -14.39 10.39
N VAL A 114 4.52 -14.54 11.68
CA VAL A 114 5.36 -14.04 12.77
C VAL A 114 5.40 -15.15 13.82
N THR A 115 6.60 -15.56 14.19
CA THR A 115 6.84 -16.58 15.20
C THR A 115 7.51 -15.95 16.41
N GLY A 116 7.34 -16.56 17.58
CA GLY A 116 7.88 -16.04 18.83
C GLY A 116 8.46 -17.14 19.70
N SER A 117 9.48 -16.77 20.45
CA SER A 117 10.03 -17.51 21.57
C SER A 117 10.15 -16.55 22.76
N THR A 118 10.50 -17.05 23.94
CA THR A 118 10.73 -16.19 25.09
C THR A 118 11.74 -15.09 24.75
N GLY A 119 11.32 -13.83 24.92
CA GLY A 119 12.15 -12.65 24.69
C GLY A 119 12.40 -12.26 23.24
N GLN A 120 11.80 -12.93 22.25
CA GLN A 120 12.04 -12.62 20.84
C GLN A 120 10.86 -12.96 19.93
N ILE A 121 10.71 -12.17 18.86
CA ILE A 121 9.90 -12.56 17.69
C ILE A 121 10.72 -12.49 16.42
N VAL A 122 10.30 -13.28 15.43
CA VAL A 122 10.87 -13.30 14.09
C VAL A 122 9.75 -13.25 13.05
N VAL A 123 9.83 -12.29 12.13
CA VAL A 123 8.97 -12.20 10.94
C VAL A 123 9.44 -13.26 9.94
N GLY A 124 8.52 -14.06 9.39
CA GLY A 124 8.86 -15.11 8.44
C GLY A 124 9.32 -14.58 7.08
N THR A 125 9.66 -15.50 6.17
CA THR A 125 10.24 -15.20 4.85
C THR A 125 9.34 -15.55 3.68
N THR A 126 8.31 -16.36 3.92
CA THR A 126 7.58 -17.07 2.86
C THR A 126 6.59 -16.16 2.16
N GLU A 127 6.01 -15.20 2.88
CA GLU A 127 5.04 -14.28 2.32
C GLU A 127 5.71 -13.11 1.58
N ALA A 128 4.88 -12.38 0.83
CA ALA A 128 5.22 -11.12 0.20
C ALA A 128 4.01 -10.20 0.33
N PHE A 129 4.22 -8.90 0.12
CA PHE A 129 3.12 -7.94 0.02
C PHE A 129 3.36 -6.95 -1.11
N ILE A 130 2.28 -6.38 -1.61
CA ILE A 130 2.30 -5.31 -2.61
C ILE A 130 2.08 -3.99 -1.89
N TRP A 131 3.00 -3.05 -2.08
CA TRP A 131 2.88 -1.67 -1.62
C TRP A 131 2.46 -0.78 -2.79
N ARG A 132 1.48 0.12 -2.54
CA ARG A 132 0.91 1.05 -3.53
C ARG A 132 0.38 0.35 -4.81
N GLY A 133 -0.02 -0.92 -4.71
CA GLY A 133 -0.55 -1.71 -5.83
C GLY A 133 0.48 -2.11 -6.91
N LEU A 134 1.74 -1.68 -6.80
CA LEU A 134 2.74 -1.86 -7.86
C LEU A 134 4.04 -2.51 -7.36
N PHE A 135 4.45 -2.19 -6.12
CA PHE A 135 5.76 -2.59 -5.62
C PHE A 135 5.63 -3.85 -4.78
N ARG A 136 5.98 -4.98 -5.38
CA ARG A 136 6.12 -6.24 -4.66
C ARG A 136 7.34 -6.19 -3.74
N ILE A 137 7.14 -6.58 -2.49
CA ILE A 137 8.19 -6.72 -1.47
C ILE A 137 8.13 -8.15 -0.94
N ASP A 138 9.16 -8.94 -1.24
CA ASP A 138 9.31 -10.30 -0.72
C ASP A 138 9.97 -10.27 0.67
N LEU A 139 9.40 -10.98 1.64
CA LEU A 139 9.92 -10.97 3.01
C LEU A 139 11.29 -11.64 3.14
N ALA A 140 11.59 -12.57 2.24
CA ALA A 140 12.92 -13.16 2.10
C ALA A 140 14.03 -12.15 1.78
N SER A 141 13.68 -10.96 1.25
CA SER A 141 14.66 -9.91 0.92
C SER A 141 15.23 -9.17 2.13
N PHE A 142 14.59 -9.28 3.30
CA PHE A 142 15.09 -8.67 4.53
C PHE A 142 16.06 -9.61 5.24
N ALA A 143 17.20 -9.06 5.66
CA ALA A 143 18.15 -9.79 6.48
C ALA A 143 17.49 -10.28 7.78
N VAL A 144 17.98 -11.40 8.32
CA VAL A 144 17.40 -11.99 9.55
C VAL A 144 17.39 -11.01 10.72
N GLY A 145 18.44 -10.18 10.86
CA GLY A 145 18.53 -9.16 11.90
C GLY A 145 17.44 -8.09 11.79
N ASP A 146 17.03 -7.73 10.57
CA ASP A 146 15.97 -6.74 10.32
C ASP A 146 14.56 -7.29 10.51
N ARG A 147 14.43 -8.61 10.68
CA ARG A 147 13.17 -9.32 10.93
C ARG A 147 13.07 -9.89 12.33
N THR A 148 14.11 -9.73 13.15
CA THR A 148 14.21 -10.29 14.49
C THR A 148 14.17 -9.17 15.52
N PHE A 149 13.26 -9.27 16.48
CA PHE A 149 13.05 -8.22 17.49
C PHE A 149 13.11 -8.80 18.89
N ALA A 150 13.90 -8.16 19.75
CA ALA A 150 13.92 -8.45 21.18
C ALA A 150 12.67 -7.90 21.87
N LEU A 151 12.19 -8.61 22.88
CA LEU A 151 11.02 -8.26 23.68
C LEU A 151 11.40 -8.05 25.15
N ALA A 152 10.64 -7.21 25.84
CA ALA A 152 10.64 -7.10 27.28
C ALA A 152 9.33 -7.69 27.88
N PRO A 153 9.36 -8.21 29.12
CA PRO A 153 8.18 -8.77 29.78
C PRO A 153 7.13 -7.70 30.11
N ASN A 154 5.86 -8.13 30.20
CA ASN A 154 4.71 -7.28 30.55
C ASN A 154 4.51 -6.06 29.63
N LYS A 155 4.69 -6.25 28.32
CA LYS A 155 4.58 -5.19 27.31
C LYS A 155 3.55 -5.53 26.26
N THR A 156 3.02 -4.49 25.64
CA THR A 156 2.21 -4.58 24.43
C THR A 156 2.95 -3.85 23.34
N TYR A 157 3.24 -4.55 22.24
CA TYR A 157 3.95 -4.01 21.10
C TYR A 157 3.08 -4.02 19.84
N HIS A 158 3.36 -3.04 18.98
CA HIS A 158 2.96 -3.05 17.57
C HIS A 158 4.17 -3.40 16.72
N LEU A 159 4.07 -4.49 15.97
CA LEU A 159 4.98 -4.77 14.87
C LEU A 159 4.43 -4.07 13.63
N ARG A 160 5.24 -3.20 13.05
CA ARG A 160 4.88 -2.40 11.88
C ARG A 160 5.89 -2.57 10.76
N TRP A 161 5.46 -2.27 9.55
CA TRP A 161 6.35 -2.07 8.41
C TRP A 161 6.21 -0.63 7.93
N HIS A 162 7.34 0.07 7.84
CA HIS A 162 7.41 1.42 7.29
C HIS A 162 7.96 1.37 5.87
N ALA A 163 7.32 2.07 4.95
CA ALA A 163 7.73 2.14 3.56
C ALA A 163 9.09 2.85 3.37
N PRO A 164 9.80 2.58 2.26
CA PRO A 164 11.06 3.26 1.95
C PRO A 164 10.91 4.79 2.01
N GLY A 165 11.74 5.44 2.83
CA GLY A 165 11.75 6.90 2.98
C GLY A 165 10.70 7.47 3.93
N THR A 166 9.97 6.63 4.68
CA THR A 166 8.98 7.08 5.66
C THR A 166 9.31 6.60 7.07
N GLY A 167 8.92 7.40 8.08
CA GLY A 167 9.15 7.12 9.50
C GLY A 167 10.57 6.60 9.81
N MET A 168 10.69 5.36 10.26
CA MET A 168 11.97 4.73 10.65
C MET A 168 12.72 4.05 9.49
N ALA A 169 12.17 4.07 8.28
CA ALA A 169 12.82 3.61 7.05
C ALA A 169 13.40 4.79 6.23
N THR A 170 13.83 5.84 6.93
CA THR A 170 14.45 7.05 6.35
C THR A 170 15.96 7.06 6.62
N PRO A 171 16.82 7.30 5.61
CA PRO A 171 16.49 7.60 4.22
C PRO A 171 16.16 6.33 3.40
N ALA A 172 15.40 6.51 2.31
CA ALA A 172 14.98 5.40 1.43
C ALA A 172 16.16 4.59 0.86
N ALA A 173 17.30 5.22 0.61
CA ALA A 173 18.50 4.56 0.08
C ALA A 173 19.05 3.49 1.03
N SER A 174 18.88 3.67 2.35
CA SER A 174 19.31 2.68 3.35
C SER A 174 18.27 1.58 3.56
N PHE A 175 17.02 1.82 3.17
CA PHE A 175 15.89 0.91 3.37
C PHE A 175 15.06 0.79 2.08
N PRO A 176 15.64 0.24 0.99
CA PRO A 176 15.00 0.22 -0.33
C PRO A 176 13.69 -0.59 -0.36
N ASN A 177 13.52 -1.53 0.57
CA ASN A 177 12.31 -2.36 0.76
C ASN A 177 11.50 -1.93 2.00
N GLY A 178 11.86 -0.82 2.63
CA GLY A 178 11.27 -0.36 3.89
C GLY A 178 11.93 -1.05 5.07
N ARG A 179 11.26 -1.01 6.23
CA ARG A 179 11.80 -1.55 7.48
C ARG A 179 10.70 -2.05 8.41
N PHE A 180 10.92 -3.22 9.01
CA PHE A 180 10.11 -3.68 10.14
C PHE A 180 10.53 -2.99 11.44
N VAL A 181 9.55 -2.58 12.23
CA VAL A 181 9.75 -1.83 13.45
C VAL A 181 8.86 -2.40 14.54
N LEU A 182 9.45 -2.66 15.70
CA LEU A 182 8.70 -2.99 16.91
C LEU A 182 8.55 -1.74 17.76
N ARG A 183 7.32 -1.38 18.12
CA ARG A 183 6.98 -0.21 18.93
C ARG A 183 6.28 -0.62 20.21
N ASP A 184 6.80 -0.21 21.36
CA ASP A 184 6.12 -0.39 22.65
C ASP A 184 4.95 0.60 22.75
N LEU A 185 3.75 0.10 23.03
CA LEU A 185 2.56 0.93 23.19
C LEU A 185 2.68 1.90 24.36
N ALA A 186 3.50 1.60 25.37
CA ALA A 186 3.75 2.45 26.52
C ALA A 186 4.87 3.49 26.29
N ASP A 187 5.58 3.44 25.15
CA ASP A 187 6.61 4.43 24.82
C ASP A 187 5.95 5.78 24.52
N GLY A 188 6.27 6.81 25.31
CA GLY A 188 5.75 8.16 25.13
C GLY A 188 6.16 8.83 23.82
N GLY A 189 7.24 8.38 23.17
CA GLY A 189 7.60 8.84 21.83
C GLY A 189 6.72 8.24 20.73
N TYR A 190 6.20 7.03 20.94
CA TYR A 190 5.31 6.35 20.00
C TYR A 190 3.82 6.64 20.28
N ASN A 191 3.43 6.66 21.55
CA ASN A 191 2.07 6.87 22.03
C ASN A 191 2.01 7.98 23.10
N PRO A 192 2.29 9.25 22.74
CA PRO A 192 2.33 10.35 23.70
C PRO A 192 1.00 10.58 24.41
N GLY A 193 -0.12 10.29 23.75
CA GLY A 193 -1.47 10.43 24.30
C GLY A 193 -1.92 9.27 25.17
N SER A 194 -1.08 8.23 25.38
CA SER A 194 -1.48 7.00 26.07
C SER A 194 -2.79 6.42 25.53
N ALA A 195 -3.00 6.53 24.21
CA ALA A 195 -4.19 6.02 23.57
C ALA A 195 -4.28 4.50 23.76
N LEU A 196 -5.50 4.00 23.90
CA LEU A 196 -5.76 2.58 23.98
C LEU A 196 -5.25 1.86 22.73
N GLU A 197 -4.79 0.62 22.90
CA GLU A 197 -4.29 -0.22 21.82
C GLU A 197 -5.26 -0.28 20.63
N THR A 198 -6.56 -0.42 20.90
CA THR A 198 -7.64 -0.49 19.91
C THR A 198 -7.95 0.83 19.20
N SER A 199 -7.28 1.92 19.54
CA SER A 199 -7.52 3.24 18.95
C SER A 199 -7.17 3.26 17.47
N ALA A 200 -8.06 3.81 16.64
CA ALA A 200 -7.87 3.92 15.19
C ALA A 200 -6.64 4.73 14.77
N ILE A 201 -6.02 5.51 15.67
CA ILE A 201 -4.76 6.21 15.39
C ILE A 201 -3.60 5.26 15.05
N PHE A 202 -3.70 4.00 15.48
CA PHE A 202 -2.70 2.96 15.21
C PHE A 202 -3.00 2.13 13.97
N ASP A 203 -4.13 2.37 13.31
CA ASP A 203 -4.50 1.66 12.09
C ASP A 203 -3.42 1.82 11.01
N ALA A 204 -3.31 0.81 10.15
CA ALA A 204 -2.42 0.87 9.01
C ALA A 204 -2.77 2.04 8.09
N THR A 205 -1.74 2.71 7.57
CA THR A 205 -1.83 3.71 6.51
C THR A 205 -1.21 3.17 5.21
N TYR A 206 -1.10 4.00 4.17
CA TYR A 206 -0.52 3.57 2.90
C TYR A 206 0.99 3.25 2.98
N ASP A 207 1.72 3.91 3.88
CA ASP A 207 3.18 3.79 4.03
C ASP A 207 3.61 3.21 5.39
N ASP A 208 2.64 2.76 6.18
CA ASP A 208 2.85 2.25 7.53
C ASP A 208 1.84 1.13 7.80
N ALA A 209 2.27 -0.12 7.63
CA ALA A 209 1.41 -1.29 7.82
C ALA A 209 1.52 -1.79 9.26
N LEU A 210 0.37 -1.96 9.93
CA LEU A 210 0.32 -2.64 11.22
C LEU A 210 0.23 -4.16 10.99
N ILE A 211 1.29 -4.90 11.31
CA ILE A 211 1.44 -6.32 10.96
C ILE A 211 0.92 -7.24 12.05
N ALA A 212 1.22 -6.93 13.31
CA ALA A 212 0.80 -7.72 14.44
C ALA A 212 0.77 -6.90 15.73
N ARG A 213 -0.09 -7.32 16.66
CA ARG A 213 0.02 -6.99 18.08
C ARG A 213 0.74 -8.12 18.80
N ILE A 214 1.70 -7.78 19.66
CA ILE A 214 2.42 -8.74 20.49
C ILE A 214 2.23 -8.34 21.94
N VAL A 215 1.72 -9.24 22.76
CA VAL A 215 1.59 -9.04 24.21
C VAL A 215 2.52 -10.02 24.91
N THR A 216 3.38 -9.54 25.80
CA THR A 216 4.28 -10.39 26.59
C THR A 216 3.79 -10.52 28.02
N ASP A 217 3.93 -11.73 28.56
CA ASP A 217 3.63 -12.03 29.96
C ASP A 217 4.83 -11.71 30.89
N PRO A 218 4.74 -11.97 32.20
CA PRO A 218 5.87 -11.78 33.12
C PRO A 218 7.09 -12.67 32.82
N SER A 219 6.89 -13.81 32.14
CA SER A 219 7.96 -14.71 31.70
C SER A 219 8.54 -14.29 30.34
N ASN A 220 8.10 -13.16 29.79
CA ASN A 220 8.45 -12.65 28.47
C ASN A 220 8.08 -13.59 27.31
N ALA A 221 7.06 -14.43 27.51
CA ALA A 221 6.50 -15.26 26.46
C ALA A 221 5.52 -14.43 25.61
N PRO A 222 5.70 -14.36 24.28
CA PRO A 222 4.84 -13.55 23.42
C PRO A 222 3.54 -14.27 23.03
N THR A 223 2.41 -13.57 23.17
CA THR A 223 1.15 -13.86 22.49
C THR A 223 1.03 -12.97 21.27
N ILE A 224 1.06 -13.57 20.08
CA ILE A 224 1.09 -12.84 18.79
C ILE A 224 -0.29 -12.86 18.14
N THR A 225 -0.89 -11.69 17.96
CA THR A 225 -2.12 -11.51 17.18
C THR A 225 -1.75 -10.91 15.81
N ARG A 226 -1.69 -11.77 14.79
CA ARG A 226 -1.38 -11.36 13.41
C ARG A 226 -2.57 -10.63 12.78
N LEU A 227 -2.29 -9.55 12.06
CA LEU A 227 -3.32 -8.69 11.48
C LEU A 227 -3.35 -8.77 9.96
N ALA A 228 -4.56 -8.87 9.42
CA ALA A 228 -4.78 -8.91 7.99
C ALA A 228 -4.55 -7.52 7.38
N ASN A 229 -3.66 -7.46 6.39
CA ASN A 229 -3.39 -6.28 5.58
C ASN A 229 -3.80 -6.58 4.14
N ARG A 230 -4.88 -5.93 3.71
CA ARG A 230 -5.38 -5.96 2.32
C ARG A 230 -5.79 -4.56 1.89
N ASN A 231 -5.84 -4.33 0.58
CA ASN A 231 -6.39 -3.06 0.08
C ASN A 231 -7.84 -2.86 0.51
N GLN A 232 -8.63 -3.95 0.53
CA GLN A 232 -9.99 -3.97 1.05
C GLN A 232 -10.17 -5.14 2.02
N LEU A 233 -10.78 -4.88 3.16
CA LEU A 233 -11.10 -5.88 4.17
C LEU A 233 -12.61 -5.99 4.27
N PHE A 234 -13.14 -7.21 4.14
CA PHE A 234 -14.56 -7.50 4.28
C PHE A 234 -14.74 -8.75 5.16
N HIS A 235 -15.72 -8.72 6.05
CA HIS A 235 -16.10 -9.89 6.86
C HIS A 235 -17.62 -9.94 6.95
N THR A 236 -18.17 -11.13 6.71
CA THR A 236 -19.58 -11.41 6.98
C THR A 236 -19.69 -12.74 7.70
N GLU A 237 -20.44 -12.80 8.79
CA GLU A 237 -20.58 -14.01 9.59
C GLU A 237 -21.88 -13.98 10.41
N ARG A 238 -22.57 -15.12 10.44
CA ARG A 238 -23.72 -15.35 11.33
C ARG A 238 -23.28 -16.08 12.58
N LYS A 239 -23.65 -15.56 13.75
CA LYS A 239 -23.65 -16.31 15.02
C LYS A 239 -25.06 -16.75 15.35
N SER A 240 -25.22 -18.00 15.77
CA SER A 240 -26.52 -18.56 16.14
C SER A 240 -26.44 -19.24 17.51
N GLY A 241 -27.57 -19.31 18.19
CA GLY A 241 -27.70 -19.96 19.50
C GLY A 241 -29.13 -19.88 20.00
N THR A 242 -29.30 -19.84 21.31
CA THR A 242 -30.59 -19.66 21.99
C THR A 242 -30.55 -18.38 22.83
N GLY A 243 -31.68 -17.71 22.96
CA GLY A 243 -31.81 -16.58 23.88
C GLY A 243 -31.69 -17.01 25.35
N THR A 244 -31.07 -16.15 26.16
CA THR A 244 -30.86 -16.33 27.59
C THR A 244 -31.79 -15.39 28.37
N PRO A 245 -32.47 -15.88 29.43
CA PRO A 245 -33.22 -15.03 30.37
C PRO A 245 -32.32 -13.98 31.04
N GLY A 246 -32.72 -12.70 31.01
CA GLY A 246 -31.99 -11.60 31.67
C GLY A 246 -32.69 -10.96 32.87
N GLY A 247 -33.91 -11.39 33.19
CA GLY A 247 -34.74 -10.81 34.25
C GLY A 247 -36.22 -11.03 33.98
N ALA A 248 -37.11 -10.43 34.77
CA ALA A 248 -38.54 -10.45 34.45
C ALA A 248 -38.76 -9.81 33.08
N GLY A 249 -39.44 -10.51 32.17
CA GLY A 249 -39.75 -9.99 30.84
C GLY A 249 -38.62 -9.99 29.80
N HIS A 250 -37.38 -10.38 30.11
CA HIS A 250 -36.24 -10.12 29.21
C HIS A 250 -35.56 -11.38 28.65
N LEU A 251 -35.40 -11.46 27.32
CA LEU A 251 -34.49 -12.40 26.64
C LEU A 251 -33.42 -11.66 25.86
N TYR A 252 -32.18 -12.14 25.95
CA TYR A 252 -31.08 -11.61 25.16
C TYR A 252 -30.22 -12.70 24.53
N PHE A 253 -29.52 -12.37 23.45
CA PHE A 253 -28.51 -13.23 22.83
C PHE A 253 -27.28 -12.38 22.50
N THR A 254 -26.10 -12.86 22.88
CA THR A 254 -24.83 -12.17 22.64
C THR A 254 -24.01 -12.96 21.63
N GLY A 255 -23.48 -12.29 20.62
CA GLY A 255 -22.59 -12.86 19.62
C GLY A 255 -21.33 -12.03 19.48
N SER A 256 -20.22 -12.68 19.13
CA SER A 256 -18.97 -12.01 18.79
C SER A 256 -18.27 -12.68 17.61
N VAL A 257 -17.55 -11.89 16.82
CA VAL A 257 -16.75 -12.34 15.68
C VAL A 257 -15.31 -11.87 15.83
N THR A 258 -14.37 -12.65 15.30
CA THR A 258 -12.95 -12.29 15.26
C THR A 258 -12.61 -11.76 13.87
N LEU A 259 -11.98 -10.59 13.82
CA LEU A 259 -11.54 -9.97 12.57
C LEU A 259 -10.01 -10.10 12.43
N GLY A 260 -9.27 -9.54 13.40
CA GLY A 260 -7.80 -9.49 13.35
C GLY A 260 -7.32 -8.73 12.11
N TRP A 261 -7.78 -7.50 11.95
CA TRP A 261 -7.49 -6.59 10.85
C TRP A 261 -6.45 -5.56 11.24
N ALA A 262 -5.67 -5.08 10.27
CA ALA A 262 -4.72 -3.98 10.49
C ALA A 262 -5.40 -2.61 10.58
N ARG A 263 -6.69 -2.54 10.27
CA ARG A 263 -7.52 -1.33 10.29
C ARG A 263 -8.83 -1.60 11.01
N THR A 264 -9.36 -0.57 11.67
CA THR A 264 -10.66 -0.60 12.30
C THR A 264 -11.76 -0.54 11.22
N PRO A 265 -12.82 -1.36 11.32
CA PRO A 265 -13.97 -1.26 10.42
C PRO A 265 -14.53 0.16 10.35
N ARG A 266 -14.68 0.69 9.14
CA ARG A 266 -15.35 1.98 8.87
C ARG A 266 -16.84 1.82 8.67
N MET A 267 -17.23 0.67 8.12
CA MET A 267 -18.62 0.25 8.03
C MET A 267 -18.82 -0.96 8.92
N SER A 268 -19.82 -0.87 9.79
CA SER A 268 -20.23 -1.97 10.64
C SER A 268 -21.73 -2.03 10.69
N HIS A 269 -22.28 -3.18 10.32
CA HIS A 269 -23.70 -3.45 10.37
C HIS A 269 -23.93 -4.76 11.10
N VAL A 270 -24.84 -4.73 12.06
CA VAL A 270 -25.27 -5.93 12.79
C VAL A 270 -26.78 -5.99 12.76
N THR A 271 -27.32 -7.14 12.37
CA THR A 271 -28.74 -7.47 12.47
C THR A 271 -28.91 -8.77 13.24
N GLY A 272 -30.11 -9.08 13.68
CA GLY A 272 -30.36 -10.32 14.39
C GLY A 272 -31.82 -10.52 14.69
N ALA A 273 -32.12 -11.70 15.24
CA ALA A 273 -33.42 -11.99 15.83
C ALA A 273 -33.29 -12.97 16.98
N ILE A 274 -34.22 -12.92 17.92
CA ILE A 274 -34.49 -13.91 18.96
C ILE A 274 -35.90 -14.43 18.72
N ALA A 275 -36.04 -15.72 18.49
CA ALA A 275 -37.31 -16.42 18.57
C ALA A 275 -37.64 -16.66 20.04
N ALA A 276 -38.86 -16.27 20.44
CA ALA A 276 -39.35 -16.43 21.79
C ALA A 276 -40.79 -16.94 21.77
N ASP A 277 -40.99 -18.07 22.42
CA ASP A 277 -42.29 -18.64 22.71
C ASP A 277 -42.72 -18.14 24.08
N THR A 278 -43.76 -17.31 24.13
CA THR A 278 -44.26 -16.71 25.37
C THR A 278 -45.55 -17.36 25.86
N SER A 279 -45.67 -17.53 27.18
CA SER A 279 -46.87 -18.05 27.84
C SER A 279 -47.12 -17.37 29.19
N PRO A 280 -48.28 -16.72 29.40
CA PRO A 280 -49.28 -16.37 28.40
C PRO A 280 -48.69 -15.44 27.32
N ARG A 281 -49.42 -15.19 26.23
CA ARG A 281 -48.97 -14.22 25.22
C ARG A 281 -48.82 -12.84 25.88
N GLY A 282 -47.58 -12.37 25.96
CA GLY A 282 -47.23 -11.07 26.53
C GLY A 282 -47.38 -9.91 25.55
N ALA A 283 -47.49 -8.69 26.07
CA ALA A 283 -47.21 -7.48 25.31
C ALA A 283 -45.69 -7.17 25.38
N MET A 284 -45.18 -6.43 24.40
CA MET A 284 -43.79 -5.94 24.41
C MET A 284 -43.74 -4.61 25.17
N ASP A 285 -42.85 -4.46 26.13
CA ASP A 285 -42.72 -3.22 26.91
C ASP A 285 -41.80 -2.21 26.23
N TRP A 286 -40.64 -2.67 25.75
CA TRP A 286 -39.64 -1.79 25.13
C TRP A 286 -39.44 -2.05 23.63
N GLY A 287 -39.28 -3.32 23.25
CA GLY A 287 -39.07 -3.65 21.84
C GLY A 287 -38.70 -5.12 21.63
N ALA A 288 -38.93 -5.57 20.40
CA ALA A 288 -38.52 -6.89 19.94
C ALA A 288 -37.24 -6.78 19.11
N ASN A 289 -36.29 -7.70 19.35
CA ASN A 289 -35.09 -7.86 18.53
C ASN A 289 -34.23 -6.60 18.39
N VAL A 290 -34.14 -5.81 19.47
CA VAL A 290 -33.36 -4.59 19.46
C VAL A 290 -31.89 -4.92 19.73
N ILE A 291 -31.00 -4.43 18.87
CA ILE A 291 -29.56 -4.47 19.11
C ILE A 291 -29.23 -3.48 20.23
N GLN A 292 -28.79 -4.00 21.37
CA GLN A 292 -28.42 -3.23 22.56
C GLN A 292 -27.10 -2.50 22.32
N SER A 293 -27.13 -1.17 22.39
CA SER A 293 -26.01 -0.26 22.13
C SER A 293 -25.38 -0.42 20.73
N PRO A 294 -24.61 0.57 20.24
CA PRO A 294 -23.81 0.33 19.04
C PRO A 294 -22.86 -0.83 19.32
N ALA A 295 -22.82 -1.80 18.40
CA ALA A 295 -21.92 -2.95 18.50
C ALA A 295 -20.50 -2.46 18.84
N THR A 296 -19.85 -3.12 19.80
CA THR A 296 -18.45 -2.80 20.12
C THR A 296 -17.60 -3.38 19.00
N VAL A 297 -17.03 -2.51 18.18
CA VAL A 297 -16.27 -2.90 16.98
C VAL A 297 -14.86 -2.37 17.11
N THR A 298 -13.90 -3.28 17.00
CA THR A 298 -12.47 -2.98 16.99
C THR A 298 -11.82 -3.72 15.82
N ARG A 299 -10.56 -3.43 15.53
CA ARG A 299 -9.80 -4.19 14.53
C ARG A 299 -9.67 -5.69 14.88
N TYR A 300 -9.83 -6.08 16.14
CA TYR A 300 -9.71 -7.48 16.57
C TYR A 300 -11.00 -8.27 16.40
N GLY A 301 -12.15 -7.60 16.45
CA GLY A 301 -13.43 -8.27 16.50
C GLY A 301 -14.58 -7.30 16.70
N ALA A 302 -15.79 -7.84 16.57
CA ALA A 302 -17.01 -7.14 16.89
C ALA A 302 -17.85 -7.98 17.85
N GLN A 303 -18.60 -7.30 18.73
CA GLN A 303 -19.55 -7.93 19.64
C GLN A 303 -20.85 -7.13 19.64
N ALA A 304 -21.96 -7.85 19.65
CA ALA A 304 -23.29 -7.28 19.79
C ALA A 304 -24.15 -8.15 20.69
N GLN A 305 -25.15 -7.51 21.31
CA GLN A 305 -26.22 -8.17 22.02
C GLN A 305 -27.54 -7.75 21.38
N ILE A 306 -28.41 -8.72 21.15
CA ILE A 306 -29.81 -8.49 20.77
C ILE A 306 -30.69 -8.81 21.97
N THR A 307 -31.77 -8.07 22.12
CA THR A 307 -32.72 -8.20 23.23
C THR A 307 -34.16 -8.12 22.72
N SER A 308 -35.02 -8.92 23.33
CA SER A 308 -36.48 -8.75 23.27
C SER A 308 -37.03 -8.64 24.70
N ASP A 309 -37.97 -7.71 24.89
CA ASP A 309 -38.48 -7.34 26.22
C ASP A 309 -40.02 -7.33 26.26
N TRP A 310 -40.58 -8.09 27.19
CA TRP A 310 -42.01 -8.32 27.41
C TRP A 310 -42.46 -7.76 28.75
N THR A 311 -43.75 -7.43 28.84
CA THR A 311 -44.40 -7.09 30.10
C THR A 311 -44.23 -8.19 31.15
N ASP A 312 -44.06 -7.77 32.40
CA ASP A 312 -43.96 -8.66 33.56
C ASP A 312 -45.08 -9.72 33.61
N GLY A 313 -44.74 -10.90 34.16
CA GLY A 313 -45.69 -12.01 34.33
C GLY A 313 -45.78 -12.97 33.13
N VAL A 314 -44.90 -12.81 32.14
CA VAL A 314 -44.80 -13.68 30.96
C VAL A 314 -43.65 -14.67 31.15
N SER A 315 -43.91 -15.96 31.01
CA SER A 315 -42.84 -16.96 30.86
C SER A 315 -42.41 -17.02 29.40
N TYR A 316 -41.13 -17.29 29.15
CA TYR A 316 -40.57 -17.29 27.82
C TYR A 316 -39.58 -18.45 27.65
N LEU A 317 -39.53 -18.99 26.44
CA LEU A 317 -38.56 -19.98 26.01
C LEU A 317 -38.02 -19.55 24.65
N SER A 318 -36.69 -19.53 24.50
CA SER A 318 -36.06 -19.25 23.21
C SER A 318 -35.61 -20.54 22.56
N THR A 319 -36.12 -20.80 21.35
CA THR A 319 -35.73 -21.96 20.53
C THR A 319 -34.61 -21.62 19.55
N ALA A 320 -34.43 -20.35 19.20
CA ALA A 320 -33.39 -19.89 18.30
C ALA A 320 -33.10 -18.40 18.48
N ALA A 321 -31.85 -18.01 18.27
CA ALA A 321 -31.41 -16.64 18.16
C ALA A 321 -30.25 -16.56 17.15
N TYR A 322 -30.10 -15.41 16.49
CA TYR A 322 -28.94 -15.14 15.64
C TYR A 322 -28.55 -13.67 15.60
N LEU A 323 -27.28 -13.44 15.24
CA LEU A 323 -26.69 -12.15 14.92
C LEU A 323 -25.88 -12.28 13.63
N ASP A 324 -26.17 -11.45 12.64
CA ASP A 324 -25.40 -11.30 11.40
C ASP A 324 -24.48 -10.10 11.51
N PHE A 325 -23.18 -10.33 11.37
CA PHE A 325 -22.14 -9.31 11.37
C PHE A 325 -21.70 -9.04 9.94
N SER A 326 -21.61 -7.76 9.56
CA SER A 326 -21.06 -7.32 8.29
C SER A 326 -20.15 -6.11 8.50
N HIS A 327 -18.87 -6.25 8.13
CA HIS A 327 -17.83 -5.25 8.38
C HIS A 327 -17.01 -4.97 7.12
N ALA A 328 -16.55 -3.72 6.97
CA ALA A 328 -15.61 -3.32 5.91
C ALA A 328 -14.60 -2.26 6.36
N ALA A 329 -13.35 -2.36 5.87
CA ALA A 329 -12.24 -1.43 6.16
C ALA A 329 -11.23 -1.23 5.02
#